data_AF-A0A7L4ZMU6-F1
#
_entry.id   AF-A0A7L4ZMU6-F1
#
_cell.length_a   1.000
_cell.length_b   1.000
_cell.length_c   1.000
_cell.angle_alpha   90.00
_cell.angle_beta   90.00
_cell.angle_gamma   90.00
#
_symmetry.space_group_name_H-M   'P 1'
#
loop_
_entity.id
_entity.type
_entity.pdbx_description
1 polymer ?
#
loop_
_entity_poly.entity_id
_entity_poly.type
_entity_poly.pdbx_seq_one_letter_code
_entity_poly.pdbx_strand_id
1 'polypeptide(L)'
;MEKIKPYLFWVFALIAPIASIMLTIGFLIIVDFITGAYASYKKKIPITSKRIGNTVSKFFIYNLVVLSAFLLEKYIVKEIPFQRIITGFIAIAEIKSILENFNKIYGINPFKALVNLIKKKSFEGLEETINILVNDKEKHLKTQKNELEKNENSEKSIDYK
;
A
#
# COMPACT_ATOMS: atom_id res chain seq x y z
N MET A 1 14.81 -8.08 42.64
CA MET A 1 15.02 -7.83 41.19
C MET A 1 15.43 -9.09 40.41
N GLU A 2 16.02 -10.11 41.04
CA GLU A 2 16.51 -11.32 40.35
C GLU A 2 15.41 -12.18 39.72
N LYS A 3 14.22 -12.20 40.32
CA LYS A 3 13.06 -12.94 39.79
C LYS A 3 12.45 -12.34 38.51
N ILE A 4 12.73 -11.07 38.19
CA ILE A 4 12.19 -10.37 37.01
C ILE A 4 13.04 -10.57 35.75
N LYS A 5 14.35 -10.77 35.92
CA LYS A 5 15.30 -11.02 34.83
C LYS A 5 14.88 -12.14 33.87
N PRO A 6 14.41 -13.32 34.33
CA PRO A 6 14.00 -14.38 33.41
C PRO A 6 12.80 -13.97 32.55
N TYR A 7 11.80 -13.28 33.12
CA TYR A 7 10.63 -12.82 32.34
C TYR A 7 11.02 -11.79 31.28
N LEU A 8 11.92 -10.86 31.61
CA LEU A 8 12.42 -9.87 30.66
C LEU A 8 13.18 -10.52 29.50
N PHE A 9 13.98 -11.55 29.79
CA PHE A 9 14.65 -12.35 28.76
C PHE A 9 13.64 -13.02 27.81
N TRP A 10 12.59 -13.64 28.33
CA TRP A 10 11.53 -14.24 27.50
C TRP A 10 10.82 -13.22 26.61
N VAL A 11 10.53 -12.03 27.13
CA VAL A 11 9.93 -10.94 26.34
C VAL A 11 10.85 -10.51 25.20
N PHE A 12 12.14 -10.29 25.47
CA PHE A 12 13.09 -9.95 24.42
C PHE A 12 13.29 -11.08 23.40
N ALA A 13 13.30 -12.34 23.84
CA ALA A 13 13.38 -13.48 22.93
C ALA A 13 12.18 -13.58 21.98
N LEU A 14 10.97 -13.25 22.46
CA LEU A 14 9.76 -13.19 21.62
C LEU A 14 9.82 -12.08 20.58
N ILE A 15 10.40 -10.93 20.94
CA ILE A 15 10.49 -9.74 20.07
C ILE A 15 11.66 -9.83 19.09
N ALA A 16 12.74 -10.52 19.45
CA ALA A 16 13.95 -10.65 18.64
C ALA A 16 13.71 -10.95 17.14
N PRO A 17 12.86 -11.91 16.74
CA PRO A 17 12.63 -12.22 15.32
C PRO A 17 11.96 -11.09 14.51
N ILE A 18 11.30 -10.14 15.17
CA ILE A 18 10.58 -9.03 14.52
C ILE A 18 11.14 -7.65 14.87
N ALA A 19 12.27 -7.61 15.59
CA ALA A 19 12.87 -6.38 16.08
C ALA A 19 13.19 -5.37 14.97
N SER A 20 13.65 -5.84 13.80
CA SER A 20 13.93 -4.99 12.64
C SER A 20 12.69 -4.26 12.12
N ILE A 21 11.55 -4.95 12.07
CA ILE A 21 10.28 -4.39 11.62
C ILE A 21 9.74 -3.39 12.65
N MET A 22 9.79 -3.75 13.94
CA MET A 22 9.39 -2.87 15.03
C MET A 22 10.24 -1.59 15.08
N LEU A 23 11.56 -1.70 14.91
CA LEU A 23 12.46 -0.55 14.79
C LEU A 23 12.15 0.31 13.57
N THR A 24 11.80 -0.29 12.44
CA THR A 24 11.42 0.45 11.22
C THR A 24 10.15 1.28 11.45
N ILE A 25 9.13 0.71 12.08
CA ILE A 25 7.91 1.46 12.45
C ILE A 25 8.24 2.55 13.48
N GLY A 26 9.06 2.24 14.49
CA GLY A 26 9.54 3.23 15.46
C GLY A 26 10.25 4.40 14.79
N PHE A 27 11.11 4.13 13.82
CA PHE A 27 11.80 5.15 13.02
C PHE A 27 10.82 6.04 12.26
N LEU A 28 9.81 5.46 11.58
CA LEU A 28 8.78 6.25 10.89
C LEU A 28 8.02 7.19 11.83
N ILE A 29 7.66 6.71 13.03
CA ILE A 29 6.98 7.53 14.04
C ILE A 29 7.89 8.68 14.52
N ILE A 30 9.19 8.44 14.70
CA ILE A 30 10.16 9.49 15.06
C ILE A 30 10.24 10.55 13.96
N VAL A 31 10.31 10.13 12.69
CA VAL A 31 10.32 11.05 11.55
C VAL A 31 9.00 11.84 11.47
N ASP A 32 7.85 11.19 11.68
CA ASP A 32 6.54 11.85 11.77
C ASP A 32 6.50 12.89 12.88
N PHE A 33 7.03 12.55 14.05
CA PHE A 33 7.12 13.46 15.18
C PHE A 33 7.99 14.69 14.89
N ILE A 34 9.20 14.47 14.35
CA ILE A 34 10.12 15.55 13.99
C ILE A 34 9.49 16.47 12.94
N THR A 35 8.90 15.89 11.88
CA THR A 35 8.26 16.68 10.81
C THR A 35 7.04 17.44 11.31
N GLY A 36 6.22 16.84 12.18
CA GLY A 36 5.06 17.47 12.80
C GLY A 36 5.43 18.59 13.79
N ALA A 37 6.48 18.39 14.58
CA ALA A 37 7.03 19.40 15.48
C ALA A 37 7.59 20.59 14.69
N TYR A 38 8.36 20.32 13.64
CA TYR A 38 8.92 21.35 12.76
C TYR A 38 7.83 22.14 12.01
N ALA A 39 6.80 21.45 11.49
CA ALA A 39 5.64 22.10 10.88
C ALA A 39 4.91 23.03 11.86
N SER A 40 4.75 22.58 13.11
CA SER A 40 4.12 23.37 14.18
C SER A 40 4.96 24.61 14.51
N TYR A 41 6.28 24.46 14.63
CA TYR A 41 7.21 25.56 14.84
C TYR A 41 7.13 26.60 13.73
N LYS A 42 7.21 26.19 12.46
CA LYS A 42 7.14 27.10 11.30
C LYS A 42 5.82 27.85 11.21
N LYS A 43 4.71 27.23 11.64
CA LYS A 43 3.37 27.82 11.65
C LYS A 43 3.00 28.50 12.98
N LYS A 44 3.93 28.57 13.95
CA LYS A 44 3.71 29.13 15.29
C LYS A 44 2.51 28.51 16.02
N ILE A 45 2.24 27.22 15.76
CA ILE A 45 1.17 26.47 16.42
C ILE A 45 1.76 25.84 17.70
N PRO A 46 1.15 26.02 18.87
CA PRO A 46 1.65 25.44 20.11
C PRO A 46 1.64 23.90 20.05
N ILE A 47 2.73 23.29 20.52
CA ILE A 47 2.81 21.85 20.71
C ILE A 47 2.15 21.53 22.05
N THR A 48 1.04 20.80 22.02
CA THR A 48 0.30 20.42 23.22
C THR A 48 0.73 19.02 23.69
N SER A 49 0.59 18.75 24.99
CA SER A 49 0.82 17.43 25.60
C SER A 49 0.00 16.34 24.91
N LYS A 50 -1.22 16.67 24.47
CA LYS A 50 -2.08 15.78 23.68
C LYS A 50 -1.43 15.30 22.38
N ARG A 51 -0.68 16.17 21.68
CA ARG A 51 0.03 15.77 20.43
C ARG A 51 1.18 14.82 20.72
N ILE A 52 1.97 15.11 21.76
CA ILE A 52 3.07 14.24 22.18
C ILE A 52 2.52 12.89 22.64
N GLY A 53 1.46 12.89 23.44
CA GLY A 53 0.76 11.69 23.89
C GLY A 53 0.27 10.83 22.73
N ASN A 54 -0.24 11.43 21.65
CA ASN A 54 -0.63 10.67 20.46
C ASN A 54 0.57 9.95 19.81
N THR A 55 1.73 10.59 19.71
CA THR A 55 2.96 9.95 19.19
C THR A 55 3.41 8.79 20.07
N VAL A 56 3.39 8.97 21.39
CA VAL A 56 3.72 7.90 22.34
C VAL A 56 2.73 6.74 22.22
N SER A 57 1.43 7.04 22.12
CA SER A 57 0.40 6.03 21.89
C SER A 57 0.61 5.27 20.59
N LYS A 58 0.93 5.95 19.48
CA LYS A 58 1.29 5.29 18.21
C LYS A 58 2.46 4.32 18.41
N PHE A 59 3.51 4.75 19.11
CA PHE A 59 4.70 3.92 19.35
C PHE A 59 4.35 2.62 20.06
N PHE A 60 3.59 2.66 21.15
CA PHE A 60 3.22 1.44 21.89
C PHE A 60 2.18 0.60 21.14
N ILE A 61 1.10 1.23 20.64
CA ILE A 61 -0.01 0.51 20.02
C ILE A 61 0.44 -0.19 18.74
N TYR A 62 1.23 0.46 17.88
CA TYR A 62 1.65 -0.15 16.64
C TYR A 62 2.61 -1.33 16.87
N ASN A 63 3.54 -1.18 17.80
CA ASN A 63 4.45 -2.26 18.17
C ASN A 63 3.69 -3.48 18.74
N LEU A 64 2.65 -3.24 19.56
CA LEU A 64 1.80 -4.29 20.10
C LEU A 64 0.97 -4.99 19.01
N VAL A 65 0.43 -4.23 18.06
CA VAL A 65 -0.34 -4.74 16.92
C VAL A 65 0.55 -5.58 16.00
N VAL A 66 1.76 -5.12 15.68
CA VAL A 66 2.72 -5.86 14.85
C VAL A 66 3.16 -7.15 15.54
N LEU A 67 3.43 -7.11 16.85
CA LEU A 67 3.75 -8.32 17.63
C LEU A 67 2.58 -9.31 17.63
N SER A 68 1.36 -8.83 17.85
CA SER A 68 0.15 -9.66 17.79
C SER A 68 -0.03 -10.31 16.42
N ALA A 69 0.16 -9.55 15.35
CA ALA A 69 0.07 -10.04 13.96
C ALA A 69 1.12 -11.12 13.67
N PHE A 70 2.36 -10.94 14.15
CA PHE A 70 3.41 -11.93 14.04
C PHE A 70 3.08 -13.22 14.80
N LEU A 71 2.56 -13.12 16.02
CA LEU A 71 2.18 -14.31 16.79
C LEU A 71 1.00 -15.05 16.14
N LEU A 72 0.01 -14.32 15.62
CA LEU A 72 -1.10 -14.88 14.85
C LEU A 72 -0.60 -15.63 13.61
N GLU A 73 0.25 -14.99 12.81
CA GLU A 73 0.87 -15.58 11.62
C GLU A 73 1.69 -16.82 11.99
N LYS A 74 2.50 -16.75 13.04
CA LYS A 74 3.43 -17.83 13.39
C LYS A 74 2.76 -19.06 14.02
N TYR A 75 1.74 -18.86 14.86
CA TYR A 75 1.20 -19.92 15.71
C TYR A 75 -0.23 -20.34 15.37
N ILE A 76 -0.99 -19.56 14.59
CA ILE A 76 -2.41 -19.84 14.33
C ILE A 76 -2.68 -19.97 12.83
N VAL A 77 -2.25 -19.01 12.00
CA VAL A 77 -2.56 -18.96 10.56
C VAL A 77 -1.30 -18.68 9.75
N LYS A 78 -0.57 -19.74 9.40
CA LYS A 78 0.78 -19.68 8.81
C LYS A 78 0.78 -19.27 7.34
N GLU A 79 -0.32 -19.50 6.64
CA GLU A 79 -0.47 -19.28 5.20
C GLU A 79 -0.60 -17.80 4.85
N ILE A 80 -1.09 -16.99 5.79
CA ILE A 80 -1.40 -15.58 5.55
C ILE A 80 -0.32 -14.71 6.22
N PRO A 81 0.38 -13.85 5.45
CA PRO A 81 1.45 -13.00 5.99
C PRO A 81 0.90 -11.76 6.72
N PHE A 82 0.11 -11.99 7.79
CA PHE A 82 -0.57 -10.95 8.57
C PHE A 82 0.39 -9.85 9.05
N GLN A 83 1.58 -10.22 9.52
CA GLN A 83 2.59 -9.27 9.99
C GLN A 83 2.95 -8.28 8.89
N ARG A 84 3.23 -8.76 7.67
CA ARG A 84 3.66 -7.91 6.55
C ARG A 84 2.53 -7.00 6.09
N ILE A 85 1.32 -7.53 6.01
CA ILE A 85 0.13 -6.76 5.60
C ILE A 85 -0.12 -5.62 6.60
N ILE A 86 -0.21 -5.94 7.88
CA ILE A 86 -0.50 -4.98 8.95
C ILE A 86 0.62 -3.93 9.08
N THR A 87 1.88 -4.38 9.06
CA THR A 87 3.04 -3.46 9.08
C THR A 87 3.01 -2.52 7.88
N GLY A 88 2.66 -3.02 6.68
CA GLY A 88 2.53 -2.21 5.47
C GLY A 88 1.46 -1.12 5.62
N PHE A 89 0.27 -1.46 6.17
CA PHE A 89 -0.77 -0.47 6.44
C PHE A 89 -0.32 0.61 7.43
N ILE A 90 0.34 0.21 8.51
CA ILE A 90 0.89 1.14 9.50
C ILE A 90 1.93 2.06 8.85
N ALA A 91 2.85 1.51 8.06
CA ALA A 91 3.88 2.29 7.37
C ALA A 91 3.27 3.31 6.40
N ILE A 92 2.24 2.93 5.64
CA ILE A 92 1.51 3.85 4.75
C ILE A 92 0.84 4.97 5.55
N ALA A 93 0.24 4.66 6.71
CA ALA A 93 -0.38 5.66 7.56
C ALA A 93 0.63 6.70 8.08
N GLU A 94 1.82 6.25 8.50
CA GLU A 94 2.88 7.15 8.95
C GLU A 94 3.50 7.95 7.81
N ILE A 95 3.73 7.35 6.64
CA ILE A 95 4.18 8.08 5.44
C ILE A 95 3.17 9.17 5.08
N LYS A 96 1.87 8.85 5.09
CA LYS A 96 0.81 9.84 4.82
C LYS A 96 0.88 11.01 5.81
N SER A 97 1.04 10.73 7.10
CA SER A 97 1.20 11.75 8.15
C SER A 97 2.43 12.65 7.91
N ILE A 98 3.56 12.06 7.53
CA ILE A 98 4.77 12.80 7.15
C ILE A 98 4.51 13.72 5.95
N LEU A 99 3.84 13.22 4.91
CA LEU A 99 3.50 14.00 3.71
C LEU A 99 2.53 15.15 4.03
N GLU A 100 1.60 14.96 4.95
CA GLU A 100 0.72 16.04 5.43
C GLU A 100 1.51 17.13 6.17
N ASN A 101 2.48 16.74 6.98
CA ASN A 101 3.37 17.70 7.66
C ASN A 101 4.27 18.43 6.66
N PHE A 102 4.80 17.73 5.66
CA PHE A 102 5.54 18.33 4.55
C PHE A 102 4.71 19.38 3.80
N ASN A 103 3.46 19.04 3.46
CA ASN A 103 2.54 19.97 2.80
C ASN A 103 2.26 21.21 3.66
N LYS A 104 2.11 21.07 4.98
CA LYS A 104 1.97 22.23 5.89
C LYS A 104 3.21 23.14 5.87
N ILE A 105 4.40 22.58 5.67
CA ILE A 105 5.68 23.32 5.66
C ILE A 105 5.90 24.06 4.34
N TYR A 106 5.69 23.38 3.20
CA TYR A 106 6.08 23.86 1.87
C TYR A 106 4.90 24.30 0.98
N GLY A 107 3.65 23.99 1.36
CA GLY A 107 2.45 24.30 0.56
C GLY A 107 2.29 23.45 -0.71
N ILE A 108 3.15 22.45 -0.89
CA ILE A 108 3.10 21.49 -2.01
C ILE A 108 2.41 20.24 -1.49
N ASN A 109 1.48 19.67 -2.28
CA ASN A 109 0.75 18.44 -1.93
C ASN A 109 1.40 17.19 -2.57
N PRO A 110 2.52 16.65 -2.02
CA PRO A 110 3.21 15.50 -2.61
C PRO A 110 2.33 14.25 -2.66
N PHE A 111 1.43 14.05 -1.68
CA PHE A 111 0.49 12.93 -1.71
C PHE A 111 -0.47 13.02 -2.89
N LYS A 112 -1.00 14.22 -3.18
CA LYS A 112 -1.86 14.44 -4.36
C LYS A 112 -1.09 14.25 -5.65
N ALA A 113 0.16 14.73 -5.71
CA ALA A 113 1.03 14.50 -6.86
C ALA A 113 1.29 13.00 -7.09
N LEU A 114 1.61 12.25 -6.03
CA LEU A 114 1.82 10.81 -6.08
C LEU A 114 0.57 10.05 -6.56
N VAL A 115 -0.59 10.36 -5.98
CA VAL A 115 -1.87 9.75 -6.39
C VAL A 115 -2.21 10.07 -7.85
N ASN A 116 -1.96 11.31 -8.28
CA ASN A 116 -2.20 11.71 -9.67
C ASN A 116 -1.27 10.97 -10.64
N LEU A 117 0.00 10.75 -10.27
CA LEU A 117 0.94 9.97 -11.08
C LEU A 117 0.49 8.51 -11.22
N ILE A 118 0.01 7.89 -10.13
CA ILE A 118 -0.50 6.52 -10.14
C ILE A 118 -1.76 6.41 -11.02
N LYS A 119 -2.69 7.36 -10.88
CA LYS A 119 -3.91 7.40 -11.70
C LYS A 119 -3.60 7.53 -13.18
N LYS A 120 -2.67 8.42 -13.56
CA LYS A 120 -2.30 8.62 -14.96
C LYS A 120 -1.72 7.34 -15.57
N LYS A 121 -0.76 6.70 -14.88
CA LYS A 121 -0.15 5.45 -15.34
C LYS A 121 -1.17 4.30 -15.43
N SER A 122 -2.08 4.19 -14.47
CA SER A 122 -3.14 3.17 -14.48
C SER A 122 -4.11 3.38 -15.64
N PHE A 123 -4.45 4.63 -15.96
CA PHE A 123 -5.37 4.96 -17.04
C PHE A 123 -4.74 4.70 -18.42
N GLU A 124 -3.47 5.08 -18.61
CA GLU A 124 -2.72 4.77 -19.84
C GLU A 124 -2.67 3.25 -20.14
N GLY A 125 -2.39 2.41 -19.14
CA GLY A 125 -2.38 0.96 -19.33
C GLY A 125 -3.78 0.35 -19.58
N LEU A 126 -4.83 0.96 -19.03
CA LEU A 126 -6.22 0.55 -19.29
C LEU A 126 -6.63 0.89 -20.73
N GLU A 127 -6.30 2.09 -21.21
CA GLU A 127 -6.58 2.49 -22.61
C GLU A 127 -5.84 1.59 -23.60
N GLU A 128 -4.57 1.25 -23.33
CA GLU A 128 -3.80 0.33 -24.16
C GLU A 128 -4.44 -1.07 -24.20
N THR A 129 -4.85 -1.61 -23.04
CA THR A 129 -5.53 -2.92 -22.96
C THR A 129 -6.87 -2.90 -23.71
N ILE A 130 -7.66 -1.84 -23.55
CA ILE A 130 -8.95 -1.69 -24.25
C ILE A 130 -8.73 -1.62 -25.76
N ASN A 131 -7.74 -0.86 -26.23
CA ASN A 131 -7.46 -0.73 -27.66
C ASN A 131 -7.02 -2.05 -28.28
N ILE A 132 -6.22 -2.85 -27.57
CA ILE A 132 -5.85 -4.21 -28.02
C ILE A 132 -7.10 -5.09 -28.13
N LEU A 133 -7.96 -5.11 -27.10
CA LEU A 133 -9.18 -5.91 -27.08
C LEU A 133 -10.19 -5.50 -28.17
N VAL A 134 -10.30 -4.20 -28.45
CA VAL A 134 -11.18 -3.67 -29.51
C VAL A 134 -10.64 -4.02 -30.89
N ASN A 135 -9.35 -3.82 -31.14
CA ASN A 135 -8.72 -4.14 -32.43
C ASN A 135 -8.74 -5.65 -32.73
N ASP A 136 -8.50 -6.50 -31.73
CA ASP A 136 -8.59 -7.95 -31.90
C ASP A 136 -10.01 -8.39 -32.23
N LYS A 137 -11.02 -7.79 -31.57
CA LYS A 137 -12.43 -8.08 -31.84
C LYS A 137 -12.84 -7.67 -33.27
N GLU A 138 -12.41 -6.50 -33.74
CA GLU A 138 -12.67 -6.07 -35.12
C GLU A 138 -12.01 -6.98 -36.16
N LYS A 139 -10.79 -7.45 -35.88
CA LYS A 139 -10.07 -8.36 -36.78
C LYS A 139 -10.79 -9.71 -36.90
N HIS A 140 -11.25 -10.27 -35.78
CA HIS A 140 -12.04 -11.51 -35.77
C HIS A 140 -13.40 -11.36 -36.49
N LEU A 141 -14.09 -10.22 -36.34
CA LEU A 141 -15.34 -9.93 -37.04
C LEU A 141 -15.15 -9.82 -38.56
N LYS A 142 -14.07 -9.19 -39.01
CA LYS A 142 -13.73 -9.08 -40.44
C LYS A 142 -13.37 -10.45 -41.03
N THR A 143 -12.63 -11.28 -40.31
CA THR A 143 -12.29 -12.65 -40.76
C THR A 143 -13.54 -13.53 -40.89
N GLN A 144 -14.43 -13.53 -39.89
CA GLN A 144 -15.68 -14.31 -39.94
C GLN A 144 -16.60 -13.84 -41.08
N LYS A 145 -16.70 -12.52 -41.29
CA LYS A 145 -17.54 -11.98 -42.38
C LYS A 145 -17.00 -12.38 -43.75
N ASN A 146 -15.67 -12.33 -43.95
CA ASN A 146 -15.03 -12.77 -45.18
C ASN A 146 -15.18 -14.29 -45.42
N GLU A 147 -15.18 -15.10 -44.36
CA GLU A 147 -15.44 -16.54 -44.45
C GLU A 147 -16.90 -16.85 -44.84
N LEU A 148 -17.86 -16.13 -44.27
CA LEU A 148 -19.28 -16.25 -44.61
C LEU A 148 -19.56 -15.84 -46.06
N GLU A 149 -19.01 -14.72 -46.53
CA GLU A 149 -19.16 -14.25 -47.92
C GLU A 149 -18.50 -15.21 -48.93
N LYS A 150 -17.41 -15.90 -48.53
CA LYS A 150 -16.75 -16.89 -49.37
C LYS A 150 -17.57 -18.18 -49.49
N ASN A 151 -18.23 -18.60 -48.41
CA ASN A 151 -19.10 -19.78 -48.39
C ASN A 151 -20.40 -19.55 -49.19
N GLU A 152 -21.06 -18.39 -49.05
CA GLU A 152 -22.26 -18.05 -49.83
C GLU A 152 -21.98 -18.00 -51.35
N ASN A 153 -20.82 -17.48 -51.75
CA ASN A 153 -20.43 -17.45 -53.17
C ASN A 153 -20.08 -18.85 -53.71
N SER A 154 -19.60 -19.76 -52.86
CA SER A 154 -19.35 -21.15 -53.26
C SER A 154 -20.65 -21.94 -53.46
N GLU A 155 -21.66 -21.73 -52.62
CA GLU A 155 -22.97 -22.38 -52.76
C GLU A 155 -23.72 -21.91 -54.02
N LYS A 156 -23.71 -20.60 -54.33
CA LYS A 156 -24.32 -20.06 -55.56
C LYS A 156 -23.66 -20.56 -56.86
N SER A 157 -22.40 -21.01 -56.81
CA SER A 157 -21.68 -21.53 -57.98
C SER A 157 -22.03 -22.99 -58.32
N ILE A 158 -22.69 -23.71 -57.40
CA ILE A 158 -23.10 -25.11 -57.56
C ILE A 158 -24.49 -25.21 -58.19
N ASP A 159 -25.34 -24.20 -58.03
CA ASP A 159 -26.75 -24.18 -58.50
C ASP A 159 -26.92 -23.83 -60.01
N TYR A 160 -25.81 -23.65 -60.74
CA TYR A 160 -25.78 -23.31 -62.18
C TYR A 160 -25.11 -24.37 -63.07
N LYS A 161 -24.90 -25.59 -62.56
CA LYS A 161 -24.44 -26.75 -63.32
C LYS A 161 -25.47 -27.87 -63.30
#